data_AF-A0A9E5ZF98-F1
#
_entry.id   AF-A0A9E5ZF98-F1
#
_cell.length_a   1.000
_cell.length_b   1.000
_cell.length_c   1.000
_cell.angle_alpha   90.00
_cell.angle_beta   90.00
_cell.angle_gamma   90.00
#
_symmetry.space_group_name_H-M   'P 1'
#
loop_
_entity.id
_entity.type
_entity.pdbx_description
1 polymer ?
#
loop_
_entity_poly.entity_id
_entity_poly.type
_entity_poly.pdbx_seq_one_letter_code
_entity_poly.pdbx_strand_id
1 'polypeptide(L)' 'ISTHSLEDTRVVALNKSIGLYQLTNPTNYTLYSMTGQKILAGRASDNSHVIEASSIASGIYLIELEDADTKARLKKKIVL' A
#
# COMPACT_ATOMS: atom_id res chain seq x y z
N ILE A 1 -10.59 21.86 -10.09
CA ILE A 1 -9.82 20.59 -10.12
C ILE A 1 -9.89 20.03 -8.72
N SER A 2 -10.55 18.89 -8.51
CA SER A 2 -10.63 18.27 -7.18
C SER A 2 -9.25 17.72 -6.85
N THR A 3 -8.57 18.31 -5.87
CA THR A 3 -7.27 17.86 -5.36
C THR A 3 -7.49 16.60 -4.56
N HIS A 4 -7.26 15.44 -5.18
CA HIS A 4 -7.19 14.16 -4.48
C HIS A 4 -5.81 14.05 -3.83
N SER A 5 -5.77 13.66 -2.56
CA SER A 5 -4.55 13.53 -1.78
C SER A 5 -4.24 12.06 -1.48
N LEU A 6 -3.01 11.75 -1.08
CA LEU A 6 -2.64 10.37 -0.70
C LEU A 6 -3.57 9.79 0.39
N GLU A 7 -4.14 10.64 1.25
CA GLU A 7 -5.10 10.24 2.30
C GLU A 7 -6.42 9.68 1.74
N ASP A 8 -6.78 10.01 0.51
CA ASP A 8 -7.97 9.47 -0.16
C ASP A 8 -7.75 8.03 -0.68
N THR A 9 -6.51 7.54 -0.63
CA THR A 9 -6.16 6.20 -1.11
C THR A 9 -6.90 5.14 -0.29
N ARG A 10 -7.62 4.26 -0.99
CA ARG A 10 -8.25 3.10 -0.38
C ARG A 10 -7.31 1.92 -0.45
N VAL A 11 -7.06 1.33 0.72
CA VAL A 11 -6.28 0.09 0.86
C VAL A 11 -7.21 -1.02 1.32
N VAL A 12 -7.33 -2.07 0.50
CA VAL A 12 -8.20 -3.22 0.76
C VAL A 12 -7.36 -4.48 0.73
N ALA A 13 -7.39 -5.27 1.79
CA ALA A 13 -6.74 -6.58 1.83
C ALA A 13 -7.81 -7.68 1.87
N LEU A 14 -7.77 -8.58 0.89
CA LEU A 14 -8.71 -9.71 0.78
C LEU A 14 -8.00 -10.89 0.11
N ASN A 15 -8.13 -12.09 0.66
CA ASN A 15 -7.62 -13.33 0.08
C ASN A 15 -6.15 -13.26 -0.40
N LYS A 16 -5.25 -12.72 0.44
CA LYS A 16 -3.82 -12.53 0.07
C LYS A 16 -3.58 -11.58 -1.11
N SER A 17 -4.52 -10.71 -1.41
CA SER A 17 -4.35 -9.60 -2.36
C SER A 17 -4.55 -8.28 -1.63
N ILE A 18 -3.67 -7.32 -1.90
CA ILE A 18 -3.79 -5.95 -1.39
C ILE A 18 -4.09 -5.04 -2.58
N GLY A 19 -5.32 -4.56 -2.67
CA GLY A 19 -5.73 -3.54 -3.62
C GLY A 19 -5.43 -2.14 -3.09
N LEU A 20 -4.75 -1.34 -3.91
CA LEU A 20 -4.53 0.08 -3.73
C LEU A 20 -5.37 0.81 -4.78
N TYR A 21 -6.27 1.69 -4.37
CA TYR A 21 -7.18 2.41 -5.26
C TYR A 21 -7.15 3.89 -5.00
N GLN A 22 -7.49 4.67 -6.03
CA GLN A 22 -7.52 6.13 -5.98
C GLN A 22 -6.13 6.74 -5.77
N LEU A 23 -5.09 6.06 -6.25
CA LEU A 23 -3.74 6.62 -6.31
C LEU A 23 -3.72 7.77 -7.32
N THR A 24 -3.25 8.93 -6.90
CA THR A 24 -3.19 10.15 -7.72
C THR A 24 -1.86 10.31 -8.41
N ASN A 25 -0.79 9.85 -7.77
CA ASN A 25 0.57 9.90 -8.26
C ASN A 25 1.21 8.51 -8.12
N PRO A 26 2.31 8.26 -8.86
CA PRO A 26 3.12 7.08 -8.63
C PRO A 26 3.50 6.97 -7.15
N THR A 27 3.26 5.80 -6.55
CA THR A 27 3.37 5.61 -5.11
C THR A 27 4.26 4.41 -4.83
N ASN A 28 5.30 4.61 -4.03
CA ASN A 28 6.10 3.51 -3.52
C ASN A 28 5.33 2.85 -2.38
N TYR A 29 5.28 1.52 -2.35
CA TYR A 29 4.69 0.78 -1.24
C TYR A 29 5.74 -0.10 -0.58
N THR A 30 5.64 -0.23 0.74
CA THR A 30 6.43 -1.18 1.53
C THR A 30 5.54 -1.88 2.53
N LEU A 31 5.60 -3.21 2.56
CA LEU A 31 4.92 -4.03 3.54
C LEU A 31 5.92 -4.43 4.64
N TYR A 32 5.51 -4.26 5.89
CA TYR A 32 6.28 -4.64 7.07
C TYR A 32 5.50 -5.66 7.91
N SER A 33 6.20 -6.60 8.53
CA SER A 33 5.64 -7.37 9.64
C SER A 33 5.47 -6.48 10.88
N MET A 34 4.75 -6.98 11.87
CA MET A 34 4.59 -6.28 13.15
C MET A 34 5.90 -6.12 13.95
N THR A 35 6.96 -6.85 13.61
CA THR A 35 8.30 -6.66 14.21
C THR A 35 9.10 -5.57 13.49
N GLY A 36 8.55 -4.96 12.44
CA GLY A 36 9.24 -3.94 11.64
C GLY A 36 10.11 -4.51 10.52
N GLN A 37 10.13 -5.83 10.32
CA GLN A 37 10.85 -6.45 9.21
C GLN A 37 10.18 -6.08 7.88
N LYS A 38 10.96 -5.60 6.91
CA LYS A 38 10.49 -5.38 5.54
C LYS A 38 10.22 -6.73 4.87
N ILE A 39 8.98 -6.94 4.44
CA ILE A 39 8.53 -8.18 3.79
C ILE A 39 8.61 -8.05 2.27
N LEU A 40 8.08 -6.96 1.73
CA LEU A 40 8.18 -6.64 0.30
C LEU A 40 8.10 -5.13 0.08
N ALA A 41 8.55 -4.68 -1.09
CA ALA A 41 8.41 -3.31 -1.53
C ALA A 41 8.27 -3.26 -3.05
N GLY A 42 7.67 -2.18 -3.55
CA GLY A 42 7.50 -1.94 -4.98
C GLY A 42 6.95 -0.56 -5.27
N ARG A 43 6.48 -0.37 -6.50
CA ARG A 43 5.96 0.91 -6.99
C ARG A 43 4.67 0.68 -7.78
N ALA A 44 3.63 1.41 -7.42
CA ALA A 44 2.39 1.51 -8.17
C ALA A 44 2.45 2.77 -9.04
N SER A 45 2.32 2.63 -10.36
CA SER A 45 2.30 3.75 -11.31
C SER A 45 0.90 4.18 -11.74
N ASP A 46 -0.09 3.33 -11.47
CA ASP A 46 -1.44 3.46 -12.01
C ASP A 46 -2.42 3.86 -10.90
N ASN A 47 -3.60 4.35 -11.28
CA ASN A 47 -4.64 4.75 -10.32
C ASN A 47 -5.10 3.60 -9.40
N SER A 48 -4.99 2.36 -9.89
CA SER A 48 -5.31 1.13 -9.19
C SER A 48 -4.15 0.15 -9.34
N HIS A 49 -3.76 -0.50 -8.26
CA HIS A 49 -2.68 -1.49 -8.26
C HIS A 49 -3.00 -2.64 -7.30
N VAL A 50 -2.59 -3.86 -7.65
CA VAL A 50 -2.76 -5.04 -6.80
C VAL A 50 -1.40 -5.61 -6.45
N ILE A 51 -1.16 -5.77 -5.16
CA ILE A 51 0.01 -6.47 -4.64
C ILE A 51 -0.42 -7.91 -4.33
N GLU A 52 0.20 -8.87 -5.00
CA GLU A 52 0.03 -10.28 -4.68
C GLU A 52 0.88 -10.67 -3.45
N ALA A 53 0.22 -11.22 -2.44
CA ALA A 53 0.82 -11.62 -1.18
C ALA A 53 0.59 -13.12 -0.88
N SER A 54 0.39 -13.93 -1.92
CA SER A 54 0.08 -15.37 -1.81
C SER A 54 1.17 -16.17 -1.09
N SER A 55 2.44 -15.75 -1.16
CA SER A 55 3.56 -16.37 -0.46
C SER A 55 3.76 -15.87 0.99
N ILE A 56 2.96 -14.90 1.43
CA ILE A 56 3.08 -14.27 2.76
C ILE A 56 2.14 -14.97 3.75
N ALA A 57 2.66 -15.31 4.91
CA ALA A 57 1.90 -15.92 6.00
C ALA A 57 0.67 -15.07 6.39
N SER A 58 -0.34 -15.71 6.98
CA SER A 58 -1.50 -14.98 7.51
C SER A 58 -1.19 -14.27 8.80
N GLY A 59 -1.69 -13.05 8.93
CA GLY A 59 -1.39 -12.21 10.07
C GLY A 59 -1.64 -10.73 9.83
N ILE A 60 -1.21 -9.95 10.82
CA ILE A 60 -1.32 -8.49 10.79
C ILE A 60 -0.03 -7.93 10.21
N TYR A 61 -0.16 -6.97 9.30
CA TYR A 61 0.95 -6.28 8.65
C TYR A 61 0.71 -4.77 8.63
N LEU A 62 1.78 -4.03 8.43
CA LEU A 62 1.74 -2.60 8.17
C LEU A 62 2.11 -2.36 6.70
N ILE A 63 1.26 -1.66 5.96
CA ILE A 63 1.62 -1.12 4.66
C ILE A 63 1.90 0.37 4.80
N GLU A 64 3.08 0.78 4.34
CA GLU A 64 3.47 2.18 4.15
C GLU A 64 3.37 2.49 2.66
N LEU A 65 2.67 3.56 2.33
CA LEU A 65 2.62 4.17 1.00
C LEU A 65 3.38 5.50 1.07
N GLU A 66 4.24 5.76 0.11
CA GLU A 66 4.95 7.03 -0.06
C GLU A 66 4.68 7.57 -1.47
N ASP A 67 4.03 8.72 -1.54
CA ASP A 67 3.83 9.45 -2.79
C ASP A 67 5.19 9.86 -3.36
N ALA A 68 5.47 9.50 -4.62
CA ALA A 68 6.81 9.68 -5.17
C ALA A 68 7.19 11.14 -5.38
N ASP A 69 6.21 12.03 -5.55
CA ASP A 69 6.42 13.41 -5.94
C ASP A 69 6.44 14.33 -4.72
N THR A 70 5.45 14.17 -3.84
CA THR A 70 5.26 14.99 -2.64
C THR A 70 5.97 14.45 -1.40
N LYS A 71 6.39 13.18 -1.42
CA LYS A 71 6.92 12.45 -0.26
C LYS A 71 5.94 12.32 0.91
N ALA A 72 4.66 12.62 0.69
CA ALA A 72 3.61 12.33 1.66
C ALA A 72 3.59 10.83 1.96
N ARG A 73 3.28 10.47 3.20
CA ARG A 73 3.26 9.08 3.65
C ARG A 73 1.94 8.71 4.30
N LEU A 74 1.41 7.55 3.92
CA LEU A 74 0.23 6.94 4.52
C LEU A 74 0.59 5.58 5.08
N LYS A 75 0.14 5.30 6.31
CA LYS A 75 0.34 4.00 6.97
C LYS A 75 -1.00 3.38 7.31
N LYS A 76 -1.20 2.11 6.92
CA LYS A 76 -2.41 1.36 7.27
C LYS A 76 -2.02 -0.01 7.83
N LYS A 77 -2.73 -0.42 8.88
CA LYS A 77 -2.68 -1.80 9.38
C LYS A 77 -3.63 -2.64 8.53
N ILE A 78 -3.17 -3.77 8.03
CA ILE A 78 -3.96 -4.70 7.21
C ILE A 78 -3.86 -6.11 7.76
N VAL A 79 -4.84 -6.94 7.41
CA VAL A 79 -4.84 -8.37 7.70
C VAL A 79 -4.70 -9.11 6.39
N LEU A 80 -3.71 -9.99 6.31
CA LEU A 80 -3.48 -10.89 5.17
C LEU A 80 -3.86 -12.31 5.52
#